data_AF-A0A662ELR8-F1
#
_entry.id   AF-A0A662ELR8-F1
#
_cell.length_a   1.000
_cell.length_b   1.000
_cell.length_c   1.000
_cell.angle_alpha   90.00
_cell.angle_beta   90.00
_cell.angle_gamma   90.00
#
_symmetry.space_group_name_H-M   'P 1'
#
loop_
_entity.id
_entity.type
_entity.pdbx_description
1 polymer ?
#
loop_
_entity_poly.entity_id
_entity_poly.type
_entity_poly.pdbx_seq_one_letter_code
_entity_poly.pdbx_strand_id
1 'polypeptide(L)'
;MIRRTARWIARHPIWVLGGVALVTAFFGVFAPRIEFLTDMEKMLPQDNPVVQRFEETKDTFGSQSMVMVAMAAPEGGTVFNLETLKKLYAITVEFEELEDEKLLEDVMSPANMDIVQGTATALVVGPILPHPPETEEDVAVFREKALSERMLKGTFVLED
;
A
#
# COMPACT_ATOMS: atom_id res chain seq x y z
N MET A 1 35.16 11.26 -52.25
CA MET A 1 35.43 11.08 -50.80
C MET A 1 34.99 9.72 -50.25
N ILE A 2 33.73 9.29 -50.47
CA ILE A 2 33.15 8.05 -49.91
C ILE A 2 33.95 6.77 -50.21
N ARG A 3 34.51 6.64 -51.43
CA ARG A 3 35.31 5.44 -51.81
C ARG A 3 36.62 5.30 -51.03
N ARG A 4 37.17 6.39 -50.47
CA ARG A 4 38.45 6.39 -49.76
C ARG A 4 38.26 6.00 -48.29
N THR A 5 37.18 6.48 -47.65
CA THR A 5 36.79 6.09 -46.29
C THR A 5 36.33 4.63 -46.23
N ALA A 6 35.50 4.19 -47.19
CA ALA A 6 35.07 2.78 -47.26
C ALA A 6 36.24 1.80 -47.42
N ARG A 7 37.23 2.14 -48.25
CA ARG A 7 38.42 1.31 -48.48
C ARG A 7 39.37 1.29 -47.27
N TRP A 8 39.35 2.34 -46.44
CA TRP A 8 40.13 2.41 -45.20
C TRP A 8 39.48 1.57 -44.09
N ILE A 9 38.15 1.66 -43.96
CA ILE A 9 37.33 0.82 -43.06
C ILE A 9 37.51 -0.67 -43.38
N ALA A 10 37.44 -1.04 -44.67
CA ALA A 10 37.63 -2.42 -45.11
C ALA A 10 39.06 -2.96 -44.88
N ARG A 11 40.05 -2.08 -44.74
CA ARG A 11 41.47 -2.47 -44.54
C ARG A 11 41.82 -2.67 -43.06
N HIS A 12 41.04 -2.10 -42.13
CA HIS A 12 41.23 -2.25 -40.68
C HIS A 12 39.91 -2.66 -39.97
N PRO A 13 39.30 -3.79 -40.35
CA PRO A 13 37.97 -4.18 -39.85
C PRO A 13 37.96 -4.39 -38.33
N ILE A 14 39.03 -4.93 -37.75
CA ILE A 14 39.12 -5.20 -36.31
C ILE A 14 39.14 -3.91 -35.48
N TRP A 15 39.84 -2.87 -35.95
CA TRP A 15 39.89 -1.57 -35.27
C TRP A 15 38.55 -0.85 -35.35
N VAL A 16 37.88 -0.92 -36.49
CA VAL A 16 36.55 -0.32 -36.66
C VAL A 16 35.52 -1.05 -35.81
N LEU A 17 35.52 -2.38 -35.82
CA LEU A 17 34.64 -3.19 -34.96
C LEU A 17 34.91 -2.95 -33.49
N GLY A 18 36.18 -2.87 -33.07
CA GLY A 18 36.56 -2.54 -31.71
C GLY A 18 36.10 -1.15 -31.29
N GLY A 19 36.23 -0.15 -32.18
CA GLY A 19 35.74 1.20 -31.94
C GLY A 19 34.22 1.26 -31.79
N VAL A 20 33.48 0.59 -32.68
CA VAL A 20 32.00 0.51 -32.58
C VAL A 20 31.60 -0.25 -31.33
N ALA A 21 32.24 -1.37 -31.00
CA ALA A 21 31.96 -2.13 -29.79
C ALA A 21 32.22 -1.32 -28.52
N LEU A 22 33.30 -0.53 -28.50
CA LEU A 22 33.62 0.36 -27.37
C LEU A 22 32.58 1.47 -27.21
N VAL A 23 32.15 2.10 -28.31
CA VAL A 23 31.08 3.10 -28.29
C VAL A 23 29.76 2.49 -27.82
N THR A 24 29.40 1.31 -28.34
CA THR A 24 28.19 0.58 -27.93
C THR A 24 28.26 0.19 -26.45
N ALA A 25 29.41 -0.31 -25.98
CA ALA A 25 29.60 -0.67 -24.57
C ALA A 25 29.52 0.58 -23.68
N PHE A 26 30.12 1.70 -24.10
CA PHE A 26 30.04 2.97 -23.39
C PHE A 26 28.58 3.41 -23.18
N PHE A 27 27.75 3.40 -24.21
CA PHE A 27 26.31 3.67 -24.07
C PHE A 27 25.58 2.57 -23.28
N GLY A 28 25.97 1.31 -23.45
CA GLY A 28 25.43 0.16 -22.73
C GLY A 28 25.63 0.24 -21.21
N VAL A 29 26.71 0.87 -20.73
CA VAL A 29 26.94 1.11 -19.29
C VAL A 29 25.84 2.01 -18.69
N PHE A 30 25.18 2.84 -19.50
CA PHE A 30 24.07 3.70 -19.05
C PHE A 30 22.70 3.02 -19.20
N ALA A 31 22.58 1.89 -19.90
CA ALA A 31 21.32 1.17 -20.05
C ALA A 31 20.68 0.74 -18.72
N PRO A 32 21.42 0.33 -17.67
CA PRO A 32 20.84 0.04 -16.36
C PRO A 32 20.25 1.26 -15.64
N ARG A 33 20.53 2.49 -16.09
CA ARG A 33 19.95 3.72 -15.52
C ARG A 33 18.63 4.11 -16.18
N ILE A 34 18.11 3.28 -17.09
CA ILE A 34 16.81 3.52 -17.70
C ILE A 34 15.74 3.23 -16.64
N GLU A 35 15.08 4.29 -16.20
CA GLU A 35 13.94 4.20 -15.29
C GLU A 35 12.66 4.01 -16.11
N PHE A 36 11.85 3.02 -15.73
CA PHE A 36 10.51 2.86 -16.29
C PHE A 36 9.56 3.74 -15.48
N LEU A 37 9.02 4.79 -16.11
CA LEU A 37 7.85 5.49 -15.56
C LEU A 37 6.65 4.56 -15.67
N THR A 38 6.30 3.89 -14.57
CA THR A 38 5.09 3.07 -14.44
C THR A 38 3.89 3.86 -13.91
N ASP A 39 4.15 5.07 -13.42
CA ASP A 39 3.15 5.95 -12.84
C ASP A 39 2.52 6.82 -13.92
N MET A 40 1.26 6.51 -14.27
CA MET A 40 0.52 7.26 -15.29
C MET A 40 0.22 8.69 -14.87
N GLU A 41 0.16 9.00 -13.56
CA GLU A 41 -0.03 10.37 -13.07
C GLU A 41 1.16 11.24 -13.46
N LYS A 42 2.38 10.70 -13.38
CA LYS A 42 3.62 11.40 -13.77
C LYS A 42 3.79 11.58 -15.28
N MET A 43 2.98 10.92 -16.10
CA MET A 43 2.94 11.16 -17.55
C MET A 43 2.11 12.39 -17.91
N LEU A 44 1.33 12.94 -16.97
CA LEU A 44 0.53 14.13 -17.20
C LEU A 44 1.40 15.40 -17.25
N PRO A 45 0.98 16.44 -18.01
CA PRO A 45 1.69 17.72 -18.04
C PRO A 45 1.58 18.41 -16.68
N GLN A 46 2.69 18.51 -15.98
CA GLN A 46 2.78 19.09 -14.62
C GLN A 46 2.45 20.60 -14.59
N ASP A 47 2.61 21.28 -15.73
CA ASP A 47 2.26 22.70 -15.89
C ASP A 47 0.75 22.95 -16.04
N ASN A 48 -0.08 21.89 -16.10
CA ASN A 48 -1.52 22.04 -16.26
C ASN A 48 -2.15 22.45 -14.91
N PRO A 49 -2.92 23.54 -14.84
CA PRO A 49 -3.56 23.98 -13.60
C PRO A 49 -4.49 22.92 -13.00
N VAL A 50 -5.07 22.03 -13.81
CA VAL A 50 -5.92 20.93 -13.31
C VAL A 50 -5.10 19.89 -12.55
N VAL A 51 -3.90 19.57 -13.03
CA VAL A 51 -2.98 18.61 -12.38
C VAL A 51 -2.50 19.18 -11.05
N GLN A 52 -2.11 20.46 -11.03
CA GLN A 52 -1.69 21.14 -9.81
C GLN A 52 -2.79 21.19 -8.75
N ARG A 53 -4.04 21.46 -9.14
CA ARG A 53 -5.17 21.42 -8.20
C ARG A 53 -5.44 20.01 -7.68
N PHE A 54 -5.24 18.99 -8.50
CA PHE A 54 -5.38 17.60 -8.08
C PHE A 54 -4.31 17.21 -7.06
N GLU A 55 -3.05 17.57 -7.31
CA GLU A 55 -1.95 17.36 -6.36
C GLU A 55 -2.16 18.12 -5.04
N GLU A 56 -2.53 19.41 -5.09
CA GLU A 56 -2.87 20.19 -3.88
C GLU A 56 -4.01 19.54 -3.07
N THR A 57 -5.01 18.99 -3.76
CA THR A 57 -6.12 18.28 -3.10
C THR A 57 -5.63 16.99 -2.47
N LYS A 58 -4.77 16.23 -3.15
CA LYS A 58 -4.16 14.99 -2.65
C LYS A 58 -3.28 15.25 -1.42
N ASP A 59 -2.47 16.31 -1.43
CA ASP A 59 -1.65 16.70 -0.29
C ASP A 59 -2.47 17.21 0.91
N THR A 60 -3.61 17.85 0.64
CA THR A 60 -4.47 18.41 1.72
C THR A 60 -5.38 17.36 2.35
N PHE A 61 -5.91 16.44 1.54
CA PHE A 61 -6.92 15.47 1.99
C PHE A 61 -6.40 14.02 2.06
N GLY A 62 -5.14 13.78 1.69
CA GLY A 62 -4.52 12.45 1.63
C GLY A 62 -4.62 11.79 0.26
N SER A 63 -3.77 10.80 0.04
CA SER A 63 -3.76 10.00 -1.20
C SER A 63 -5.03 9.13 -1.31
N GLN A 64 -5.67 9.08 -2.50
CA GLN A 64 -6.79 8.16 -2.75
C GLN A 64 -6.38 6.68 -2.81
N SER A 65 -5.10 6.35 -2.61
CA SER A 65 -4.59 4.99 -2.67
C SER A 65 -4.90 4.24 -1.37
N MET A 66 -6.15 3.82 -1.22
CA MET A 66 -6.57 2.93 -0.14
C MET A 66 -6.31 1.47 -0.51
N VAL A 67 -5.62 0.74 0.36
CA VAL A 67 -5.47 -0.71 0.26
C VAL A 67 -6.43 -1.36 1.26
N MET A 68 -7.38 -2.15 0.75
CA MET A 68 -8.31 -2.89 1.59
C MET A 68 -7.80 -4.32 1.80
N VAL A 69 -7.58 -4.70 3.06
CA VAL A 69 -7.25 -6.07 3.46
C VAL A 69 -8.49 -6.71 4.08
N ALA A 70 -9.07 -7.68 3.39
CA ALA A 70 -10.23 -8.42 3.87
C ALA A 70 -9.82 -9.80 4.41
N MET A 71 -10.33 -10.18 5.57
CA MET A 71 -10.21 -11.53 6.12
C MET A 71 -11.54 -12.25 6.04
N ALA A 72 -11.52 -13.45 5.48
CA ALA A 72 -12.68 -14.33 5.39
C ALA A 72 -12.40 -15.63 6.12
N ALA A 73 -13.44 -16.18 6.75
CA ALA A 73 -13.39 -17.52 7.30
C ALA A 73 -13.50 -18.56 6.16
N PRO A 74 -12.97 -19.79 6.36
CA PRO A 74 -13.24 -20.92 5.46
C PRO A 74 -14.74 -21.17 5.31
N GLU A 75 -15.15 -21.83 4.22
CA GLU A 75 -16.56 -22.14 3.95
C GLU A 75 -17.28 -22.78 5.15
N GLY A 76 -18.37 -22.16 5.60
CA GLY A 76 -19.17 -22.61 6.74
C GLY A 76 -18.60 -22.25 8.12
N GLY A 77 -17.50 -21.49 8.19
CA GLY A 77 -16.89 -21.00 9.42
C GLY A 77 -17.25 -19.54 9.75
N THR A 78 -16.76 -19.05 10.89
CA THR A 78 -16.90 -17.66 11.30
C THR A 78 -15.53 -17.03 11.57
N VAL A 79 -15.40 -15.73 11.31
CA VAL A 79 -14.20 -14.94 11.63
C VAL A 79 -14.08 -14.66 13.13
N PHE A 80 -15.17 -14.84 13.89
CA PHE A 80 -15.22 -14.71 15.34
C PHE A 80 -14.69 -15.97 16.03
N ASN A 81 -13.40 -16.22 15.88
CA ASN A 81 -12.69 -17.24 16.64
C ASN A 81 -11.41 -16.64 17.24
N LEU A 82 -10.93 -17.23 18.33
CA LEU A 82 -9.80 -16.69 19.08
C LEU A 82 -8.54 -16.55 18.21
N GLU A 83 -8.24 -17.54 17.37
CA GLU A 83 -7.03 -17.52 16.53
C GLU A 83 -7.09 -16.43 15.44
N THR A 84 -8.24 -16.27 14.78
CA THR A 84 -8.46 -15.28 13.73
C THR A 84 -8.45 -13.87 14.29
N LEU A 85 -9.10 -13.63 15.44
CA LEU A 85 -9.04 -12.31 16.06
C LEU A 85 -7.64 -11.99 16.60
N LYS A 86 -6.90 -12.97 17.16
CA LYS A 86 -5.48 -12.76 17.50
C LYS A 86 -4.66 -12.34 16.29
N LYS A 87 -4.87 -12.99 15.14
CA LYS A 87 -4.23 -12.60 13.87
C LYS A 87 -4.63 -11.21 13.41
N LEU A 88 -5.91 -10.83 13.53
CA LEU A 88 -6.39 -9.48 13.22
C LEU A 88 -5.63 -8.42 14.03
N TYR A 89 -5.54 -8.61 15.34
CA TYR A 89 -4.82 -7.66 16.21
C TYR A 89 -3.33 -7.64 15.89
N ALA A 90 -2.69 -8.79 15.65
CA ALA A 90 -1.28 -8.85 15.28
C ALA A 90 -0.99 -8.09 13.97
N ILE A 91 -1.78 -8.33 12.91
CA ILE A 91 -1.62 -7.64 11.63
C ILE A 91 -1.89 -6.14 11.78
N THR A 92 -2.86 -5.77 12.62
CA THR A 92 -3.15 -4.35 12.87
C THR A 92 -1.95 -3.65 13.51
N VAL A 93 -1.34 -4.26 14.53
CA VAL A 93 -0.12 -3.72 15.17
C VAL A 93 1.05 -3.65 14.19
N GLU A 94 1.27 -4.69 13.38
CA GLU A 94 2.31 -4.68 12.35
C GLU A 94 2.11 -3.54 11.34
N PHE A 95 0.87 -3.21 10.97
CA PHE A 95 0.59 -2.08 10.09
C PHE A 95 0.74 -0.72 10.79
N GLU A 96 0.35 -0.60 12.06
CA GLU A 96 0.60 0.61 12.86
C GLU A 96 2.10 0.90 13.00
N GLU A 97 2.95 -0.13 13.11
CA GLU A 97 4.41 0.04 13.07
C GLU A 97 4.88 0.65 11.73
N LEU A 98 4.26 0.28 10.61
CA LEU A 98 4.57 0.89 9.30
C LEU A 98 4.07 2.34 9.19
N GLU A 99 2.99 2.69 9.90
CA GLU A 99 2.53 4.07 10.03
C GLU A 99 3.55 4.91 10.82
N ASP A 100 4.07 4.37 11.94
CA ASP A 100 5.14 5.00 12.72
C ASP A 100 6.43 5.20 11.90
N GLU A 101 6.75 4.27 11.01
CA GLU A 101 7.86 4.37 10.05
C GLU A 101 7.57 5.33 8.87
N LYS A 102 6.38 5.93 8.81
CA LYS A 102 5.89 6.83 7.75
C LYS A 102 5.80 6.18 6.37
N LEU A 103 5.57 4.87 6.35
CA LEU A 103 5.31 4.11 5.13
C LEU A 103 3.80 4.06 4.81
N LEU A 104 2.95 4.23 5.82
CA LEU A 104 1.50 4.37 5.71
C LEU A 104 1.06 5.71 6.30
N GLU A 105 -0.03 6.30 5.78
CA GLU A 105 -0.60 7.55 6.30
C GLU A 105 -1.54 7.32 7.50
N ASP A 106 -2.35 6.25 7.45
CA ASP A 106 -3.36 5.92 8.46
C ASP A 106 -3.76 4.44 8.34
N VAL A 107 -3.97 3.76 9.46
CA VAL A 107 -4.39 2.36 9.54
C VAL A 107 -5.73 2.25 10.25
N MET A 108 -6.78 1.93 9.51
CA MET A 108 -8.12 1.70 10.06
C MET A 108 -8.46 0.21 10.15
N SER A 109 -8.73 -0.30 11.36
CA SER A 109 -9.06 -1.70 11.63
C SER A 109 -10.15 -1.83 12.70
N PRO A 110 -11.02 -2.84 12.65
CA PRO A 110 -11.94 -3.16 13.76
C PRO A 110 -11.25 -3.40 15.11
N ALA A 111 -9.95 -3.69 15.10
CA ALA A 111 -9.15 -3.90 16.31
C ALA A 111 -8.70 -2.59 16.99
N ASN A 112 -8.49 -1.50 16.24
CA ASN A 112 -7.98 -0.22 16.76
C ASN A 112 -9.02 0.92 16.77
N MET A 113 -10.14 0.75 16.08
CA MET A 113 -11.19 1.76 16.02
C MET A 113 -11.86 2.00 17.37
N ASP A 114 -11.94 3.27 17.75
CA ASP A 114 -12.65 3.72 18.94
C ASP A 114 -14.18 3.65 18.75
N ILE A 115 -14.85 3.00 19.69
CA ILE A 115 -16.30 2.96 19.81
C ILE A 115 -16.76 3.79 21.00
N VAL A 116 -17.92 4.43 20.87
CA VAL A 116 -18.48 5.31 21.91
C VAL A 116 -19.55 4.56 22.70
N GLN A 117 -19.24 4.19 23.93
CA GLN A 117 -20.14 3.46 24.81
C GLN A 117 -20.73 4.36 25.90
N GLY A 118 -22.06 4.49 25.91
CA GLY A 118 -22.79 5.14 27.00
C GLY A 118 -23.02 4.18 28.16
N THR A 119 -22.40 4.43 29.31
CA THR A 119 -22.72 3.76 30.57
C THR A 119 -23.68 4.64 31.40
N ALA A 120 -24.28 4.10 32.46
CA ALA A 120 -25.23 4.82 33.31
C ALA A 120 -24.65 6.11 33.94
N THR A 121 -23.33 6.22 34.05
CA THR A 121 -22.63 7.32 34.74
C THR A 121 -21.56 8.01 33.90
N ALA A 122 -21.15 7.44 32.77
CA ALA A 122 -20.06 7.98 31.94
C ALA A 122 -20.19 7.58 30.47
N LEU A 123 -19.61 8.39 29.59
CA LEU A 123 -19.38 8.04 28.19
C LEU A 123 -17.92 7.58 28.06
N VAL A 124 -17.72 6.33 27.66
CA VAL A 124 -16.41 5.71 27.49
C VAL A 124 -16.12 5.63 26.01
N VAL A 125 -14.98 6.17 25.59
CA VAL A 125 -14.48 6.09 24.20
C VAL A 125 -13.21 5.26 24.23
N GLY A 126 -13.17 4.21 23.40
CA GLY A 126 -12.01 3.33 23.31
C GLY A 126 -12.27 2.15 22.37
N PRO A 127 -11.24 1.31 22.11
CA PRO A 127 -11.37 0.17 21.22
C PRO A 127 -12.35 -0.88 21.78
N ILE A 128 -12.80 -1.78 20.90
CA ILE A 128 -13.75 -2.86 21.25
C ILE A 128 -13.21 -3.70 22.41
N LEU A 129 -11.93 -4.09 22.31
CA LEU A 129 -11.13 -4.68 23.36
C LEU A 129 -9.85 -3.85 23.58
N PRO A 130 -9.44 -3.62 24.83
CA PRO A 130 -8.21 -2.88 25.14
C PRO A 130 -6.93 -3.72 24.96
N HIS A 131 -7.08 -5.03 24.76
CA HIS A 131 -5.98 -5.97 24.54
C HIS A 131 -6.38 -6.96 23.45
N PRO A 132 -5.39 -7.62 22.80
CA PRO A 132 -5.67 -8.77 21.95
C PRO A 132 -6.52 -9.81 22.71
N PRO A 133 -7.46 -10.49 22.05
CA PRO A 133 -8.32 -11.46 22.73
C PRO A 133 -7.48 -12.63 23.24
N GLU A 134 -7.64 -12.98 24.52
CA GLU A 134 -6.93 -14.10 25.13
C GLU A 134 -7.85 -15.31 25.34
N THR A 135 -9.14 -15.04 25.53
CA THR A 135 -10.17 -16.01 25.89
C THR A 135 -11.34 -16.03 24.90
N GLU A 136 -12.11 -17.12 24.92
CA GLU A 136 -13.38 -17.21 24.16
C GLU A 136 -14.43 -16.19 24.63
N GLU A 137 -14.33 -15.73 25.89
CA GLU A 137 -15.20 -14.67 26.42
C GLU A 137 -14.90 -13.33 25.72
N ASP A 138 -13.63 -13.01 25.50
CA ASP A 138 -13.23 -11.81 24.75
C ASP A 138 -13.76 -11.83 23.32
N VAL A 139 -13.75 -13.01 22.68
CA VAL A 139 -14.29 -13.20 21.32
C VAL A 139 -15.80 -12.92 21.30
N ALA A 140 -16.54 -13.40 22.30
CA ALA A 140 -17.97 -13.17 22.41
C ALA A 140 -18.28 -11.68 22.62
N VAL A 141 -17.53 -11.00 23.49
CA VAL A 141 -17.64 -9.56 23.72
C VAL A 141 -17.33 -8.77 22.45
N PHE A 142 -16.25 -9.14 21.75
CA PHE A 142 -15.87 -8.50 20.49
C PHE A 142 -16.97 -8.65 19.45
N ARG A 143 -17.52 -9.86 19.29
CA ARG A 143 -18.61 -10.14 18.36
C ARG A 143 -19.86 -9.31 18.68
N GLU A 144 -20.27 -9.28 19.94
CA GLU A 144 -21.46 -8.53 20.36
C GLU A 144 -21.30 -7.04 20.07
N LYS A 145 -20.18 -6.45 20.50
CA LYS A 145 -19.90 -5.03 20.31
C LYS A 145 -19.72 -4.66 18.83
N ALA A 146 -18.98 -5.46 18.07
CA ALA A 146 -18.76 -5.21 16.63
C ALA A 146 -20.07 -5.23 15.83
N LEU A 147 -21.00 -6.12 16.19
CA LEU A 147 -22.31 -6.22 15.55
C LEU A 147 -23.35 -5.21 16.09
N SER A 148 -23.16 -4.67 17.30
CA SER A 148 -24.04 -3.62 17.83
C SER A 148 -23.71 -2.25 17.24
N GLU A 149 -22.46 -2.01 16.86
CA GLU A 149 -22.00 -0.72 16.35
C GLU A 149 -22.32 -0.54 14.87
N ARG A 150 -23.17 0.44 14.55
CA ARG A 150 -23.63 0.71 13.19
C ARG A 150 -22.50 1.05 12.22
N MET A 151 -21.40 1.64 12.71
CA MET A 151 -20.26 2.03 11.87
C MET A 151 -19.41 0.82 11.45
N LEU A 152 -19.33 -0.21 12.29
CA LEU A 152 -18.55 -1.42 12.01
C LEU A 152 -19.37 -2.41 11.20
N LYS A 153 -20.63 -2.56 11.60
CA LYS A 153 -21.62 -3.42 10.94
C LYS A 153 -21.85 -3.00 9.49
N GLY A 154 -21.61 -3.90 8.55
CA GLY A 154 -21.84 -3.71 7.11
C GLY A 154 -20.76 -2.89 6.38
N THR A 155 -19.82 -2.29 7.10
CA THR A 155 -18.67 -1.57 6.52
C THR A 155 -17.38 -2.38 6.67
N PHE A 156 -17.08 -2.80 7.91
CA PHE A 156 -15.86 -3.56 8.22
C PHE A 156 -16.13 -5.02 8.57
N VAL A 157 -17.34 -5.34 9.07
CA VAL A 157 -17.73 -6.69 9.47
C VAL A 157 -19.07 -7.03 8.83
N LEU A 158 -19.11 -8.17 8.12
CA LEU A 158 -20.33 -8.70 7.50
C LEU A 158 -21.17 -9.46 8.53
N GLU A 159 -22.49 -9.48 8.34
CA GLU A 159 -23.42 -10.14 9.27
C GLU A 159 -23.42 -11.67 9.15
N ASP A 160 -22.97 -12.21 8.01
CA ASP A 160 -22.98 -13.64 7.67
C ASP A 160 -21.75 -14.05 6.84
#